data_AF-A0A2T2YZ36-F1
#
_entry.id   AF-A0A2T2YZ36-F1
#
_cell.length_a   1.000
_cell.length_b   1.000
_cell.length_c   1.000
_cell.angle_alpha   90.00
_cell.angle_beta   90.00
_cell.angle_gamma   90.00
#
_symmetry.space_group_name_H-M   'P 1'
#
loop_
_entity.id
_entity.type
_entity.pdbx_description
1 polymer ?
#
loop_
_entity_poly.entity_id
_entity_poly.type
_entity_poly.pdbx_seq_one_letter_code
_entity_poly.pdbx_strand_id
1 'polypeptide(L)'
;MDVDPESLRQAAGKINKVADDVDNWCRLGGNAAAAHLTGLTAASLLDSADNASRQAKAVLQARMREISLVLSISATEYSDTDTDIAARLSQLGDLNSGDPHAGAQR
;
A
#
# COMPACT_ATOMS: atom_id res chain seq x y z
N MET A 1 9.39 18.60 -4.08
CA MET A 1 8.23 17.70 -4.11
C MET A 1 8.25 17.04 -2.75
N ASP A 2 7.41 17.53 -1.83
CA ASP A 2 7.40 17.03 -0.46
C ASP A 2 6.49 15.81 -0.38
N VAL A 3 7.05 14.73 0.14
CA VAL A 3 6.32 13.48 0.38
C VAL A 3 5.86 13.52 1.83
N ASP A 4 4.57 13.79 2.03
CA ASP A 4 3.96 13.81 3.35
C ASP A 4 3.61 12.37 3.79
N PRO A 5 4.06 11.89 4.97
CA PRO A 5 3.72 10.57 5.49
C PRO A 5 2.20 10.29 5.53
N GLU A 6 1.38 11.30 5.82
CA GLU A 6 -0.06 11.11 5.86
C GLU A 6 -0.64 10.88 4.45
N SER A 7 -0.16 11.62 3.45
CA SER A 7 -0.49 11.36 2.04
C SER A 7 -0.14 9.93 1.59
N LEU A 8 0.97 9.37 2.07
CA LEU A 8 1.38 7.98 1.80
C LEU A 8 0.44 6.97 2.44
N ARG A 9 0.02 7.18 3.70
CA ARG A 9 -0.97 6.31 4.39
C ARG A 9 -2.31 6.32 3.65
N GLN A 10 -2.77 7.49 3.21
CA GLN A 10 -4.00 7.60 2.44
C GLN A 10 -3.91 6.90 1.09
N ALA A 11 -2.78 7.01 0.39
CA ALA A 11 -2.53 6.30 -0.85
C ALA A 11 -2.51 4.77 -0.63
N ALA A 12 -1.84 4.30 0.43
CA ALA A 12 -1.83 2.91 0.82
C ALA A 12 -3.25 2.37 1.06
N GLY A 13 -4.07 3.10 1.81
CA GLY A 13 -5.46 2.72 2.09
C GLY A 13 -6.33 2.66 0.82
N LYS A 14 -6.18 3.63 -0.08
CA LYS A 14 -6.88 3.64 -1.38
C LYS A 14 -6.51 2.43 -2.23
N ILE A 15 -5.22 2.11 -2.33
CA ILE A 15 -4.75 0.96 -3.12
C ILE A 15 -5.22 -0.36 -2.51
N ASN A 16 -5.20 -0.48 -1.17
CA ASN A 16 -5.69 -1.69 -0.52
C ASN A 16 -7.19 -1.91 -0.78
N LYS A 17 -7.99 -0.83 -0.76
CA LYS A 17 -9.41 -0.90 -1.12
C LYS A 17 -9.60 -1.37 -2.56
N VAL A 18 -8.80 -0.87 -3.50
CA VAL A 18 -8.85 -1.35 -4.89
C VAL A 18 -8.51 -2.84 -4.97
N ALA A 19 -7.54 -3.31 -4.18
CA ALA A 19 -7.19 -4.74 -4.11
C ALA A 19 -8.37 -5.60 -3.64
N ASP A 20 -9.17 -5.12 -2.69
CA ASP A 20 -10.38 -5.81 -2.23
C ASP A 20 -11.48 -5.81 -3.29
N ASP A 21 -11.55 -4.77 -4.13
CA ASP A 21 -12.52 -4.66 -5.21
C ASP A 21 -12.19 -5.55 -6.44
N VAL A 22 -10.95 -6.03 -6.60
CA VAL A 22 -10.52 -6.87 -7.74
C VAL A 22 -11.38 -8.13 -7.89
N ASP A 23 -11.79 -8.73 -6.76
CA ASP A 23 -12.62 -9.94 -6.77
C ASP A 23 -14.06 -9.68 -7.27
N ASN A 24 -14.52 -8.44 -7.16
CA ASN A 24 -15.83 -7.99 -7.61
C ASN A 24 -15.83 -7.58 -9.10
N TRP A 25 -14.67 -7.46 -9.73
CA TRP A 25 -14.61 -7.13 -11.16
C TRP A 25 -15.26 -8.22 -11.99
N CYS A 26 -15.95 -7.83 -13.06
CA CYS A 26 -16.67 -8.75 -13.94
C CYS A 26 -15.79 -9.94 -14.32
N ARG A 27 -16.29 -11.16 -14.09
CA ARG A 27 -15.60 -12.40 -14.48
C ARG A 27 -15.85 -12.64 -15.96
N LEU A 28 -14.87 -13.25 -16.64
CA LEU A 28 -15.03 -13.60 -18.05
C LEU A 28 -16.23 -14.54 -18.26
N GLY A 29 -16.46 -15.45 -17.30
CA GLY A 29 -17.60 -16.38 -17.37
C GLY A 29 -17.40 -17.45 -18.44
N GLY A 30 -16.15 -17.68 -18.85
CA GLY A 30 -15.82 -18.56 -19.97
C GLY A 30 -16.24 -20.01 -19.72
N ASN A 31 -16.25 -20.45 -18.46
CA ASN A 31 -16.66 -21.81 -18.10
C ASN A 31 -18.18 -22.06 -18.34
N ALA A 32 -19.03 -21.07 -18.02
CA ALA A 32 -20.47 -21.15 -18.30
C ALA A 32 -20.74 -21.20 -19.81
N ALA A 33 -20.02 -20.40 -20.60
CA ALA A 33 -20.11 -20.44 -22.05
C ALA A 33 -19.55 -21.75 -22.64
N ALA A 34 -18.45 -22.27 -22.08
CA ALA A 34 -17.82 -23.52 -22.52
C ALA A 34 -18.73 -24.74 -22.33
N ALA A 35 -19.55 -24.76 -21.28
CA ALA A 35 -20.52 -25.82 -21.02
C ALA A 35 -21.58 -25.97 -22.14
N HIS A 36 -21.87 -24.90 -22.88
CA HIS A 36 -22.80 -24.92 -24.00
C HIS A 36 -22.14 -25.21 -25.36
N LEU A 37 -20.80 -25.29 -25.40
CA LEU A 37 -20.01 -25.42 -26.63
C LEU A 37 -19.22 -26.74 -26.67
N THR A 38 -19.68 -27.76 -25.93
CA THR A 38 -19.01 -29.06 -25.80
C THR A 38 -18.73 -29.69 -27.17
N GLY A 39 -17.48 -30.15 -27.38
CA GLY A 39 -17.04 -30.73 -28.65
C GLY A 39 -16.47 -29.72 -29.65
N LEU A 40 -16.61 -28.41 -29.39
CA LEU A 40 -15.94 -27.37 -30.17
C LEU A 40 -14.63 -26.96 -29.50
N THR A 41 -13.60 -26.70 -30.31
CA THR A 41 -12.32 -26.16 -29.83
C THR A 41 -12.52 -24.85 -29.04
N ALA A 42 -13.53 -24.07 -29.40
CA ALA A 42 -13.91 -22.83 -28.71
C ALA A 42 -14.21 -23.02 -27.21
N ALA A 43 -14.76 -24.16 -26.80
CA ALA A 43 -15.03 -24.44 -25.37
C ALA A 43 -13.72 -24.49 -24.56
N SER A 44 -12.70 -25.18 -25.08
CA SER A 44 -11.39 -25.27 -24.41
C SER A 44 -10.68 -23.93 -24.31
N LEU A 45 -10.84 -23.07 -25.33
CA LEU A 45 -10.27 -21.72 -25.34
C LEU A 45 -10.96 -20.81 -24.33
N LEU A 46 -12.28 -20.90 -24.20
CA LEU A 46 -13.06 -20.13 -23.22
C LEU A 46 -12.73 -20.54 -21.78
N ASP A 47 -12.57 -21.83 -21.51
CA ASP A 47 -12.17 -22.31 -20.18
C ASP A 47 -10.73 -21.86 -19.84
N SER A 48 -9.81 -21.98 -20.80
CA SER A 48 -8.44 -21.49 -20.65
C SER A 48 -8.40 -19.98 -20.39
N ALA A 49 -9.21 -19.20 -21.11
CA ALA A 49 -9.32 -17.76 -20.92
C ALA A 49 -9.93 -17.39 -19.55
N ASP A 50 -10.91 -18.16 -19.05
CA ASP A 50 -11.48 -17.93 -17.71
C ASP A 50 -10.42 -18.17 -16.63
N ASN A 51 -9.65 -19.26 -16.74
CA ASN A 51 -8.56 -19.58 -15.82
C ASN A 51 -7.46 -18.51 -15.85
N ALA A 52 -7.04 -18.07 -17.04
CA ALA A 52 -6.08 -16.98 -17.19
C ALA A 52 -6.60 -15.67 -16.57
N SER A 53 -7.89 -15.37 -16.75
CA SER A 53 -8.52 -14.19 -16.14
C SER A 53 -8.48 -14.24 -14.62
N ARG A 54 -8.77 -15.40 -14.00
CA ARG A 54 -8.68 -15.60 -12.55
C ARG A 54 -7.26 -15.40 -12.04
N GLN A 55 -6.27 -15.96 -12.74
CA GLN A 55 -4.87 -15.82 -12.37
C GLN A 55 -4.40 -14.36 -12.48
N ALA A 56 -4.79 -13.66 -13.54
CA ALA A 56 -4.47 -12.25 -13.71
C ALA A 56 -5.06 -11.40 -12.57
N LYS A 57 -6.29 -11.66 -12.15
CA LYS A 57 -6.92 -10.97 -11.01
C LYS A 57 -6.18 -11.24 -9.69
N ALA A 58 -5.83 -12.49 -9.41
CA ALA A 58 -5.06 -12.84 -8.22
C ALA A 58 -3.71 -12.12 -8.18
N VAL A 59 -3.00 -12.04 -9.32
CA VAL A 59 -1.74 -11.29 -9.44
C VAL A 59 -1.96 -9.80 -9.20
N LEU A 60 -2.99 -9.20 -9.81
CA LEU A 60 -3.29 -7.78 -9.60
C LEU A 60 -3.59 -7.46 -8.13
N GLN A 61 -4.42 -8.28 -7.48
CA GLN A 61 -4.74 -8.13 -6.07
C GLN A 61 -3.48 -8.22 -5.20
N ALA A 62 -2.62 -9.22 -5.45
CA ALA A 62 -1.36 -9.38 -4.72
C ALA A 62 -0.43 -8.17 -4.89
N ARG A 63 -0.24 -7.69 -6.12
CA ARG A 63 0.61 -6.53 -6.41
C ARG A 63 0.08 -5.25 -5.78
N MET A 64 -1.24 -5.03 -5.79
CA MET A 64 -1.83 -3.88 -5.13
C MET A 64 -1.60 -3.93 -3.61
N ARG A 65 -1.73 -5.10 -2.98
CA ARG A 65 -1.43 -5.27 -1.54
C ARG A 65 0.04 -5.01 -1.23
N GLU A 66 0.96 -5.52 -2.05
CA GLU A 66 2.40 -5.24 -1.90
C GLU A 66 2.70 -3.74 -1.99
N ILE A 67 2.12 -3.03 -2.98
CA ILE A 67 2.30 -1.58 -3.12
C ILE A 67 1.74 -0.83 -1.89
N SER A 68 0.55 -1.22 -1.43
CA SER A 68 -0.04 -0.63 -0.21
C SER A 68 0.86 -0.84 1.02
N LEU A 69 1.45 -2.03 1.16
CA LEU A 69 2.38 -2.33 2.23
C LEU A 69 3.64 -1.46 2.15
N VAL A 70 4.25 -1.33 0.96
CA VAL A 70 5.43 -0.47 0.75
C VAL A 70 5.12 0.97 1.14
N LEU A 71 4.00 1.52 0.69
CA LEU A 71 3.60 2.89 1.03
C LEU A 71 3.36 3.08 2.54
N SER A 72 2.79 2.07 3.21
CA SER A 72 2.55 2.10 4.66
C SER A 72 3.85 2.05 5.45
N ILE A 73 4.80 1.20 5.03
CA ILE A 73 6.14 1.11 5.63
C ILE A 73 6.87 2.43 5.44
N SER A 74 6.89 2.98 4.21
CA SER A 74 7.52 4.26 3.94
C SER A 74 6.94 5.40 4.78
N ALA A 75 5.61 5.46 4.95
CA ALA A 75 4.98 6.45 5.82
C ALA A 75 5.40 6.32 7.30
N THR A 76 5.72 5.11 7.75
CA THR A 76 6.15 4.85 9.13
C THR A 76 7.60 5.29 9.31
N GLU A 77 8.50 4.84 8.43
CA GLU A 77 9.94 5.14 8.50
C GLU A 77 10.25 6.64 8.33
N TYR A 78 9.54 7.34 7.42
CA TYR A 78 9.71 8.80 7.25
C TYR A 78 9.24 9.57 8.49
N SER A 79 8.10 9.18 9.08
CA SER A 79 7.56 9.83 10.27
C SER A 79 8.47 9.66 11.48
N ASP A 80 9.03 8.46 11.68
CA ASP A 80 9.95 8.19 12.78
C ASP A 80 11.26 8.99 12.62
N THR A 81 11.80 9.04 11.39
CA THR A 81 13.02 9.82 11.11
C THR A 81 12.82 11.31 11.40
N ASP A 82 11.70 11.89 10.94
CA ASP A 82 11.40 13.31 11.17
C ASP A 82 11.15 13.61 12.65
N THR A 83 10.46 12.70 13.36
CA THR A 83 10.22 12.83 14.81
C THR A 83 11.53 12.76 15.60
N ASP A 84 12.41 11.84 15.25
CA ASP A 84 13.74 11.70 15.86
C ASP A 84 14.61 12.94 15.60
N ILE A 85 14.59 13.49 14.39
CA ILE A 85 15.31 14.72 14.06
C ILE A 85 14.72 15.91 14.81
N ALA A 86 13.39 16.04 14.88
CA ALA A 86 12.73 17.10 15.63
C ALA A 86 13.03 17.03 17.13
N ALA A 87 13.06 15.82 17.70
CA ALA A 87 13.45 15.58 19.09
C ALA A 87 14.92 15.99 19.34
N ARG A 88 15.84 15.61 18.46
CA ARG A 88 17.25 16.03 18.53
C ARG A 88 17.40 17.54 18.37
N LEU A 89 16.66 18.17 17.47
CA LEU A 89 16.71 19.61 17.24
C LEU A 89 16.17 20.38 18.45
N SER A 90 15.10 19.89 19.09
CA SER A 90 14.56 20.43 20.35
C SER A 90 15.60 20.38 21.47
N GLN A 91 16.32 19.26 21.60
CA GLN A 91 17.43 19.13 22.55
C GLN A 91 18.58 20.10 22.27
N LEU A 92 18.88 20.39 21.00
CA LEU A 92 19.87 21.41 20.63
C LEU A 92 19.37 22.84 20.90
N GLY A 93 18.07 23.11 20.76
CA GLY A 93 17.46 24.40 21.09
C GLY A 93 17.56 24.73 22.58
N ASP A 94 17.50 23.70 23.44
CA ASP A 94 17.69 23.84 24.90
C ASP A 94 19.15 24.12 25.30
N LEU A 95 20.14 23.71 24.50
CA LEU A 95 21.55 24.09 24.74
C LEU A 95 21.81 25.60 24.59
N ASN A 96 20.86 26.34 24.01
CA ASN A 96 20.90 27.80 23.87
C ASN A 96 19.94 28.53 24.83
N SER A 97 19.27 27.80 25.75
CA SER A 97 18.34 28.38 26.75
C SER A 97 19.06 29.15 27.87
N GLY A 98 20.39 29.13 27.89
CA GLY A 98 21.20 30.13 28.56
C GLY A 98 20.94 30.26 30.06
N ASP A 99 21.05 29.18 30.83
CA ASP A 99 21.33 29.32 32.26
C ASP A 99 22.22 28.19 32.82
N PRO A 100 23.55 28.36 32.79
CA PRO A 100 24.47 27.51 33.56
C PRO A 100 24.62 27.92 35.04
N HIS A 101 23.83 28.87 35.57
CA HIS A 101 24.04 29.48 36.90
C HIS A 101 22.78 29.72 37.79
N ALA A 102 21.65 29.04 37.61
CA ALA A 102 20.51 29.06 38.55
C ALA A 102 20.77 28.33 39.90
N GLY A 103 22.03 28.18 40.31
CA GLY A 103 22.42 27.34 41.45
C GLY A 103 23.72 27.77 42.10
N ALA A 104 23.88 29.05 42.43
CA ALA A 104 24.88 29.48 43.41
C ALA A 104 24.15 30.14 44.59
N GLN A 105 23.76 29.30 45.54
CA GLN A 105 23.40 29.71 46.90
C GLN A 105 24.47 30.65 47.46
N ARG A 106 24.07 31.82 47.94
CA ARG A 106 24.59 32.45 49.17
C ARG A 106 23.74 33.65 49.58
#